data_AF-A0AA95SIC5-F1
#
_entry.id   AF-A0AA95SIC5-F1
#
_cell.length_a   1.000
_cell.length_b   1.000
_cell.length_c   1.000
_cell.angle_alpha   90.00
_cell.angle_beta   90.00
_cell.angle_gamma   90.00
#
_symmetry.space_group_name_H-M   'P 1'
#
loop_
_entity.id
_entity.type
_entity.pdbx_description
1 polymer ?
#
loop_
_entity_poly.entity_id
_entity_poly.type
_entity_poly.pdbx_seq_one_letter_code
_entity_poly.pdbx_strand_id
1 'polypeptide(L)'
;MRTWRVGTFSMGASLVFLGLFLFLSGFLGFDLVHVMTAWWPILLIVLGIEILLYLFFSRQEKPVLKYDFLSIIFVGLLGTVGIVFAMLSATGIMEKLEDVVAREERSFELPDFSYQMDDSIKRVVLRTVGYQTTIEATDEKEVSMFGTYRTQTSKKENLLTNADEYVYANKKGDTLYINVKTLPNELGPFYSHQEIASTILIPKGVKLEVIGNGNDLTLNPRALENDWSINGASSIDVKVAENSNLNIAAVGVSEVNGKDGAWQVTEKGDPNEGIERNAIYQSGEGKYRINITNTQYVSLNSN
;
A
#
# COMPACT_ATOMS: atom_id res chain seq x y z
N MET A 1 30.92 -33.47 54.59
CA MET A 1 30.83 -33.88 53.17
C MET A 1 29.97 -32.86 52.44
N ARG A 2 30.54 -32.08 51.51
CA ARG A 2 29.86 -30.97 50.82
C ARG A 2 29.09 -31.52 49.62
N THR A 3 27.77 -31.50 49.67
CA THR A 3 26.92 -31.98 48.58
C THR A 3 26.87 -30.93 47.47
N TRP A 4 27.60 -31.17 46.38
CA TRP A 4 27.50 -30.36 45.17
C TRP A 4 26.14 -30.58 44.52
N ARG A 5 25.37 -29.51 44.35
CA ARG A 5 24.11 -29.51 43.61
C ARG A 5 24.43 -29.24 42.15
N VAL A 6 24.11 -30.20 41.29
CA VAL A 6 24.29 -30.08 39.85
C VAL A 6 23.28 -29.04 39.33
N GLY A 7 23.76 -28.00 38.66
CA GLY A 7 22.95 -26.91 38.11
C GLY A 7 23.17 -25.55 38.75
N THR A 8 23.77 -25.45 39.95
CA THR A 8 24.09 -24.13 40.54
C THR A 8 25.23 -23.44 39.80
N PHE A 9 26.20 -24.20 39.28
CA PHE A 9 27.30 -23.66 38.48
C PHE A 9 26.85 -23.28 37.06
N SER A 10 26.12 -24.16 36.36
CA SER A 10 25.51 -23.83 35.06
C SER A 10 24.55 -22.66 35.14
N MET A 11 23.73 -22.53 36.19
CA MET A 11 22.84 -21.37 36.36
C MET A 11 23.63 -20.06 36.52
N GLY A 12 24.66 -20.05 37.36
CA GLY A 12 25.52 -18.87 37.54
C GLY A 12 26.27 -18.51 36.25
N ALA A 13 26.82 -19.51 35.56
CA ALA A 13 27.48 -19.32 34.27
C ALA A 13 26.50 -18.78 33.21
N SER A 14 25.28 -19.32 33.15
CA SER A 14 24.22 -18.85 32.25
C SER A 14 23.92 -17.36 32.44
N LEU A 15 23.76 -16.91 33.68
CA LEU A 15 23.48 -15.50 33.98
C LEU A 15 24.66 -14.59 33.63
N VAL A 16 25.88 -15.01 33.94
CA VAL A 16 27.11 -14.24 33.64
C VAL A 16 27.31 -14.10 32.15
N PHE A 17 27.24 -15.21 31.41
CA PHE A 17 27.41 -15.17 29.96
C PHE A 17 26.25 -14.45 29.27
N LEU A 18 24.99 -14.64 29.68
CA LEU A 18 23.86 -13.86 29.16
C LEU A 18 24.10 -12.36 29.36
N GLY A 19 24.51 -11.95 30.56
CA GLY A 19 24.86 -10.55 30.84
C GLY A 19 26.01 -10.04 29.97
N LEU A 20 27.04 -10.87 29.75
CA LEU A 20 28.17 -10.54 28.89
C LEU A 20 27.74 -10.40 27.42
N PHE A 21 26.91 -11.30 26.91
CA PHE A 21 26.39 -11.24 25.54
C PHE A 21 25.51 -10.00 25.30
N LEU A 22 24.64 -9.65 26.26
CA LEU A 22 23.83 -8.43 26.18
C LEU A 22 24.71 -7.17 26.21
N PHE A 23 25.74 -7.16 27.07
CA PHE A 23 26.69 -6.06 27.15
C PHE A 23 27.50 -5.89 25.85
N LEU A 24 27.99 -7.00 25.26
CA LEU A 24 28.70 -6.97 23.98
C LEU A 24 27.79 -6.60 22.81
N SER A 25 26.53 -7.04 22.78
CA SER A 25 25.56 -6.68 21.74
C SER A 25 25.30 -5.17 21.70
N GLY A 26 25.11 -4.55 22.86
CA GLY A 26 24.92 -3.10 22.96
C GLY A 26 26.15 -2.29 22.53
N PHE A 27 27.37 -2.83 22.71
CA PHE A 27 28.62 -2.15 22.36
C PHE A 27 29.05 -2.37 20.90
N LEU A 28 28.77 -3.54 20.32
CA LEU A 28 29.22 -3.95 18.98
C LEU A 28 28.14 -3.77 17.91
N GLY A 29 26.92 -3.36 18.28
CA GLY A 29 25.80 -3.18 17.34
C GLY A 29 25.33 -4.49 16.72
N PHE A 30 25.61 -5.63 17.36
CA PHE A 30 25.11 -6.92 16.89
C PHE A 30 23.61 -6.99 17.08
N ASP A 31 22.94 -7.50 16.05
CA ASP A 31 21.53 -7.78 16.06
C ASP A 31 21.18 -8.67 17.25
N LEU A 32 20.40 -8.11 18.17
CA LEU A 32 20.02 -8.73 19.44
C LEU A 32 19.35 -10.08 19.18
N VAL A 33 18.61 -10.20 18.07
CA VAL A 33 17.95 -11.42 17.64
C VAL A 33 18.97 -12.52 17.38
N HIS A 34 20.01 -12.21 16.60
CA HIS A 34 21.07 -13.17 16.28
C HIS A 34 21.81 -13.66 17.52
N VAL A 35 22.10 -12.75 18.45
CA VAL A 35 22.75 -13.07 19.73
C VAL A 35 21.84 -13.97 20.60
N MET A 36 20.54 -13.66 20.69
CA MET A 36 19.59 -14.47 21.44
C MET A 36 19.38 -15.86 20.84
N THR A 37 19.43 -16.00 19.51
CA THR A 37 19.35 -17.30 18.82
C THR A 37 20.62 -18.14 18.98
N ALA A 38 21.80 -17.54 19.01
CA ALA A 38 23.08 -18.26 19.19
C ALA A 38 23.37 -18.67 20.64
N TRP A 39 22.68 -18.07 21.61
CA TRP A 39 22.95 -18.19 23.04
C TRP A 39 22.45 -19.52 23.67
N TRP A 40 21.25 -19.99 23.28
CA TRP A 40 20.64 -21.16 23.92
C TRP A 40 21.36 -22.51 23.67
N PRO A 41 21.99 -22.80 22.52
CA PRO A 41 22.74 -24.04 22.33
C PRO A 41 23.97 -24.10 23.24
N ILE A 42 24.61 -22.94 23.50
CA ILE A 42 25.76 -22.83 24.40
C ILE A 42 25.37 -23.21 25.82
N LEU A 43 24.17 -22.79 26.28
CA LEU A 43 23.66 -23.17 27.59
C LEU A 43 23.45 -24.67 27.74
N LEU A 44 22.89 -25.32 26.73
CA LEU A 44 22.69 -26.76 26.72
C LEU A 44 24.02 -27.53 26.71
N ILE A 45 25.03 -27.03 25.99
CA ILE A 45 26.38 -27.60 25.99
C ILE A 45 27.03 -27.48 27.36
N VAL A 46 27.01 -26.30 27.99
CA VAL A 46 27.59 -26.07 29.32
C VAL A 46 26.91 -26.95 30.38
N LEU A 47 25.58 -27.04 30.35
CA LEU A 47 24.83 -27.94 31.23
C LEU A 47 25.22 -29.41 30.99
N GLY A 48 25.30 -29.85 29.73
CA GLY A 48 25.71 -31.20 29.37
C GLY A 48 27.12 -31.54 29.85
N ILE A 49 28.07 -30.61 29.71
CA ILE A 49 29.44 -30.75 30.22
C ILE A 49 29.43 -30.84 31.75
N GLU A 50 28.63 -30.03 32.46
CA GLU A 50 28.53 -30.10 33.92
C GLU A 50 28.02 -31.47 34.38
N ILE A 51 27.01 -32.02 33.70
CA ILE A 51 26.47 -33.36 33.98
C ILE A 51 27.55 -34.43 33.77
N LEU A 52 28.29 -34.39 32.66
CA LEU A 52 29.37 -35.33 32.36
C LEU A 52 30.52 -35.25 33.37
N LEU A 53 30.94 -34.05 33.75
CA LEU A 53 31.98 -33.83 34.75
C LEU A 53 31.55 -34.33 36.12
N TYR A 54 30.30 -34.10 36.52
CA TYR A 54 29.76 -34.61 37.77
C TYR A 54 29.74 -36.15 37.79
N LEU A 55 29.33 -36.77 36.69
CA LEU A 55 29.29 -38.24 36.55
C LEU A 55 30.70 -38.85 36.54
N PHE A 56 31.68 -38.16 35.92
CA PHE A 56 33.08 -38.60 35.85
C PHE A 56 33.83 -38.45 37.19
N PHE A 57 33.62 -37.34 37.91
CA PHE A 57 34.25 -37.11 39.22
C PHE A 57 33.57 -37.90 40.34
N SER A 58 32.30 -38.25 40.21
CA SER A 58 31.55 -39.03 41.20
C SER A 58 31.79 -40.53 41.01
N ARG A 59 32.96 -41.02 41.43
CA ARG A 59 33.30 -42.45 41.52
C ARG A 59 32.56 -43.17 42.68
N GLN A 60 31.23 -43.12 42.72
CA GLN A 60 30.44 -43.92 43.65
C GLN A 60 29.39 -44.75 42.90
N GLU A 61 29.22 -46.01 43.31
CA GLU A 61 28.39 -47.01 42.61
C GLU A 61 26.89 -46.66 42.53
N LYS A 62 26.41 -45.68 43.31
CA LYS A 62 25.06 -45.09 43.20
C LYS A 62 25.10 -43.60 43.57
N PRO A 63 25.49 -42.70 42.66
CA PRO A 63 25.45 -41.28 42.91
C PRO A 63 24.00 -40.82 42.90
N VAL A 64 23.47 -40.44 44.07
CA VAL A 64 22.13 -39.86 44.18
C VAL A 64 22.18 -38.46 43.59
N LEU A 65 21.85 -38.35 42.30
CA LEU A 65 21.76 -37.09 41.57
C LEU A 65 20.68 -36.21 42.21
N LYS A 66 21.10 -35.29 43.09
CA LYS A 66 20.25 -34.21 43.58
C LYS A 66 20.26 -33.09 42.55
N TYR A 67 19.37 -33.22 41.57
CA TYR A 67 19.09 -32.15 40.62
C TYR A 67 18.42 -30.98 41.33
N ASP A 68 18.83 -29.77 40.98
CA ASP A 68 18.04 -28.59 41.29
C ASP A 68 16.88 -28.49 40.29
N PHE A 69 15.69 -28.96 40.71
CA PHE A 69 14.49 -28.96 39.89
C PHE A 69 14.15 -27.57 39.33
N LEU A 70 14.45 -26.52 40.09
CA LEU A 70 14.28 -25.13 39.65
C LEU A 70 15.21 -24.82 38.48
N SER A 71 16.46 -25.28 38.52
CA SER A 71 17.43 -25.09 37.43
C SER A 71 17.00 -25.81 36.16
N ILE A 72 16.45 -27.03 36.25
CA ILE A 72 15.92 -27.77 35.10
C ILE A 72 14.74 -27.02 34.47
N ILE A 73 13.82 -26.49 35.28
CA ILE A 73 12.70 -25.69 34.78
C ILE A 73 13.20 -24.44 34.07
N PHE A 74 14.16 -23.71 34.65
CA PHE A 74 14.71 -22.51 34.03
C PHE A 74 15.42 -22.79 32.71
N VAL A 75 16.26 -23.83 32.64
CA VAL A 75 16.94 -24.19 31.39
C VAL A 75 15.94 -24.70 30.35
N GLY A 76 14.93 -25.47 30.75
CA GLY A 76 13.86 -25.92 29.86
C GLY A 76 13.02 -24.77 29.32
N LEU A 77 12.64 -23.80 30.16
CA LEU A 77 11.91 -22.60 29.75
C LEU A 77 12.73 -21.74 28.79
N LEU A 78 14.00 -21.48 29.12
CA LEU A 78 14.91 -20.70 28.27
C LEU A 78 15.17 -21.40 26.92
N GLY A 79 15.34 -22.73 26.93
CA GLY A 79 15.46 -23.52 25.71
C GLY A 79 14.19 -23.47 24.86
N THR A 80 13.01 -23.55 25.50
CA THR A 80 11.72 -23.46 24.79
C THR A 80 11.53 -22.08 24.16
N VAL A 81 11.83 -21.00 24.88
CA VAL A 81 11.79 -19.63 24.34
C VAL A 81 12.78 -19.47 23.19
N GLY A 82 14.00 -20.01 23.31
CA GLY A 82 15.00 -19.99 22.24
C GLY A 82 14.55 -20.74 20.99
N ILE A 83 13.91 -21.91 21.14
CA ILE A 83 13.35 -22.68 20.03
C ILE A 83 12.18 -21.93 19.38
N VAL A 84 11.28 -21.33 20.17
CA VAL A 84 10.19 -20.50 19.64
C VAL A 84 10.75 -19.31 18.87
N PHE A 85 11.76 -18.63 19.40
CA PHE A 85 12.43 -17.54 18.69
C PHE A 85 13.11 -18.02 17.41
N ALA A 86 13.82 -19.15 17.44
CA ALA A 86 14.45 -19.73 16.25
C ALA A 86 13.41 -20.11 15.18
N MET A 87 12.24 -20.63 15.58
CA MET A 87 11.13 -20.88 14.67
C MET A 87 10.57 -19.58 14.09
N LEU A 88 10.38 -18.54 14.91
CA LEU A 88 9.90 -17.22 14.44
C LEU A 88 10.91 -16.50 13.53
N SER A 89 12.20 -16.68 13.77
CA SER A 89 13.26 -16.18 12.89
C SER A 89 13.29 -16.96 11.58
N ALA A 90 13.13 -18.29 11.62
CA ALA A 90 13.10 -19.13 10.42
C ALA A 90 11.88 -18.86 9.51
N THR A 91 10.77 -18.34 10.05
CA THR A 91 9.59 -17.95 9.26
C THR A 91 9.71 -16.55 8.64
N GLY A 92 10.76 -15.78 8.95
CA GLY A 92 10.92 -14.41 8.45
C GLY A 92 10.00 -13.37 9.13
N ILE A 93 9.30 -13.74 10.21
CA ILE A 93 8.39 -12.81 10.91
C ILE A 93 9.18 -11.67 11.57
N MET A 94 10.41 -11.93 12.03
CA MET A 94 11.24 -10.90 12.65
C MET A 94 11.61 -9.78 11.67
N GLU A 95 11.97 -10.12 10.43
CA GLU A 95 12.25 -9.13 9.38
C GLU A 95 11.04 -8.24 9.11
N LYS A 96 9.82 -8.81 9.13
CA LYS A 96 8.58 -8.03 9.00
C LYS A 96 8.32 -7.13 10.21
N LEU A 97 8.65 -7.56 11.43
CA LEU A 97 8.50 -6.74 12.62
C LEU A 97 9.46 -5.55 12.62
N GLU A 98 10.72 -5.77 12.24
CA GLU A 98 11.70 -4.70 12.08
C GLU A 98 11.26 -3.72 10.98
N ASP A 99 10.81 -4.22 9.84
CA ASP A 99 10.24 -3.38 8.78
C ASP A 99 9.09 -2.52 9.30
N VAL A 100 8.13 -3.11 10.03
CA VAL A 100 6.98 -2.38 10.59
C VAL A 100 7.40 -1.31 11.59
N VAL A 101 8.39 -1.57 12.44
CA VAL A 101 8.88 -0.59 13.41
C VAL A 101 9.66 0.54 12.74
N ALA A 102 10.39 0.23 11.66
CA ALA A 102 11.16 1.19 10.88
C ALA A 102 10.34 1.88 9.76
N ARG A 103 9.05 1.54 9.59
CA ARG A 103 8.19 2.13 8.56
C ARG A 103 8.03 3.62 8.82
N GLU A 104 8.38 4.39 7.82
CA GLU A 104 8.04 5.80 7.74
C GLU A 104 7.12 5.99 6.53
N GLU A 105 6.22 6.96 6.64
CA GLU A 105 5.43 7.38 5.50
C GLU A 105 6.28 8.20 4.54
N ARG A 106 6.34 7.77 3.29
CA ARG A 106 7.13 8.43 2.26
C ARG A 106 6.33 8.57 0.97
N SER A 107 6.63 9.66 0.26
CA SER A 107 6.08 9.96 -1.04
C SER A 107 7.15 9.70 -2.10
N PHE A 108 6.75 9.04 -3.17
CA PHE A 108 7.61 8.71 -4.31
C PHE A 108 6.90 9.12 -5.61
N GLU A 109 7.69 9.32 -6.66
CA GLU A 109 7.17 9.61 -7.99
C GLU A 109 6.69 8.32 -8.66
N LEU A 110 5.58 8.40 -9.38
CA LEU A 110 5.16 7.34 -10.28
C LEU A 110 6.11 7.32 -11.49
N PRO A 111 6.61 6.14 -11.91
CA PRO A 111 7.35 6.04 -13.17
C PRO A 111 6.53 6.57 -14.34
N ASP A 112 7.13 7.40 -15.21
CA ASP A 112 6.40 8.01 -16.31
C ASP A 112 5.80 6.96 -17.26
N PHE A 113 4.50 7.07 -17.51
CA PHE A 113 3.81 6.33 -18.56
C PHE A 113 3.58 7.25 -19.75
N SER A 114 3.98 6.83 -20.95
CA SER A 114 3.60 7.49 -22.21
C SER A 114 3.27 6.43 -23.27
N TYR A 115 2.15 6.65 -23.96
CA TYR A 115 1.71 5.87 -25.09
C TYR A 115 1.47 6.80 -26.28
N GLN A 116 2.30 6.68 -27.31
CA GLN A 116 2.18 7.47 -28.53
C GLN A 116 0.92 7.11 -29.31
N MET A 117 0.15 8.13 -29.68
CA MET A 117 -1.12 7.95 -30.38
C MET A 117 -0.89 8.00 -31.88
N ASP A 118 -1.22 6.92 -32.56
CA ASP A 118 -1.28 6.88 -34.01
C ASP A 118 -2.68 7.24 -34.52
N ASP A 119 -2.78 7.67 -35.78
CA ASP A 119 -4.04 8.15 -36.38
C ASP A 119 -5.15 7.08 -36.48
N SER A 120 -4.84 5.82 -36.23
CA SER A 120 -5.87 4.77 -36.21
C SER A 120 -6.59 4.66 -34.86
N ILE A 121 -6.06 5.25 -33.79
CA ILE A 121 -6.71 5.27 -32.47
C ILE A 121 -7.68 6.46 -32.42
N LYS A 122 -8.97 6.17 -32.37
CA LYS A 122 -10.06 7.18 -32.33
C LYS A 122 -10.70 7.30 -30.97
N ARG A 123 -10.47 6.32 -30.09
CA ARG A 123 -11.10 6.22 -28.77
C ARG A 123 -10.12 5.72 -27.72
N VAL A 124 -10.17 6.31 -26.54
CA VAL A 124 -9.51 5.83 -25.33
C VAL A 124 -10.58 5.38 -24.34
N VAL A 125 -10.43 4.17 -23.81
CA VAL A 125 -11.22 3.66 -22.68
C VAL A 125 -10.30 3.61 -21.46
N LEU A 126 -10.57 4.46 -20.48
CA LEU A 126 -9.81 4.55 -19.23
C LEU A 126 -10.59 3.90 -18.09
N ARG A 127 -10.05 2.86 -17.49
CA ARG A 127 -10.56 2.29 -16.24
C ARG A 127 -9.72 2.78 -15.08
N THR A 128 -10.34 3.50 -14.15
CA THR A 128 -9.69 3.95 -12.92
C THR A 128 -9.88 2.92 -11.81
N VAL A 129 -9.19 3.16 -10.70
CA VAL A 129 -9.33 2.42 -9.43
C VAL A 129 -9.65 3.43 -8.33
N GLY A 130 -9.79 2.97 -7.09
CA GLY A 130 -10.16 3.76 -5.90
C GLY A 130 -9.27 4.98 -5.54
N TYR A 131 -8.35 5.41 -6.40
CA TYR A 131 -7.43 6.51 -6.16
C TYR A 131 -7.91 7.83 -6.77
N GLN A 132 -7.42 8.95 -6.22
CA GLN A 132 -7.66 10.26 -6.78
C GLN A 132 -6.96 10.38 -8.15
N THR A 133 -7.75 10.69 -9.17
CA THR A 133 -7.24 10.77 -10.55
C THR A 133 -7.68 12.09 -11.20
N THR A 134 -6.71 12.86 -11.68
CA THR A 134 -6.96 14.02 -12.52
C THR A 134 -6.87 13.60 -13.99
N ILE A 135 -7.90 13.92 -14.76
CA ILE A 135 -7.97 13.65 -16.20
C ILE A 135 -7.93 14.99 -16.90
N GLU A 136 -6.93 15.18 -17.75
CA GLU A 136 -6.67 16.47 -18.38
C GLU A 136 -6.51 16.34 -19.89
N ALA A 137 -7.18 17.23 -20.63
CA ALA A 137 -7.03 17.29 -22.07
C ALA A 137 -5.67 17.89 -22.44
N THR A 138 -5.01 17.35 -23.46
CA THR A 138 -3.74 17.85 -23.97
C THR A 138 -3.76 18.07 -25.48
N ASP A 139 -2.89 18.95 -25.95
CA ASP A 139 -2.60 19.17 -27.38
C ASP A 139 -1.61 18.12 -27.93
N GLU A 140 -0.90 17.43 -27.03
CA GLU A 140 0.05 16.39 -27.38
C GLU A 140 -0.63 15.16 -28.00
N LYS A 141 0.07 14.50 -28.93
CA LYS A 141 -0.40 13.26 -29.59
C LYS A 141 0.02 12.01 -28.82
N GLU A 142 -0.11 12.05 -27.50
CA GLU A 142 0.18 10.91 -26.64
C GLU A 142 -0.82 10.87 -25.48
N VAL A 143 -1.04 9.66 -24.95
CA VAL A 143 -1.64 9.50 -23.63
C VAL A 143 -0.51 9.28 -22.64
N SER A 144 -0.39 10.15 -21.64
CA SER A 144 0.64 10.04 -20.61
C SER A 144 0.06 10.11 -19.21
N MET A 145 0.71 9.44 -18.27
CA MET A 145 0.28 9.40 -16.86
C MET A 145 1.50 9.57 -15.96
N PHE A 146 1.36 10.45 -14.97
CA PHE A 146 2.39 10.78 -14.00
C PHE A 146 1.74 11.17 -12.67
N GLY A 147 2.55 11.31 -11.62
CA GLY A 147 2.08 11.73 -10.31
C GLY A 147 2.93 11.17 -9.20
N THR A 148 2.33 11.07 -8.01
CA THR A 148 3.01 10.56 -6.83
C THR A 148 2.18 9.50 -6.13
N TYR A 149 2.85 8.62 -5.40
CA TYR A 149 2.22 7.69 -4.50
C TYR A 149 2.85 7.77 -3.12
N ARG A 150 2.01 7.61 -2.09
CA ARG A 150 2.39 7.63 -0.68
C ARG A 150 2.26 6.22 -0.11
N THR A 151 3.30 5.77 0.55
CA THR A 151 3.35 4.42 1.13
C THR A 151 4.17 4.41 2.42
N GLN A 152 3.90 3.44 3.29
CA GLN A 152 4.69 3.20 4.48
C GLN A 152 5.74 2.13 4.16
N THR A 153 7.00 2.51 4.17
CA THR A 153 8.10 1.60 3.83
C THR A 153 9.34 1.92 4.65
N SER A 154 10.09 0.90 5.05
CA SER A 154 11.43 1.08 5.62
C SER A 154 12.48 1.37 4.52
N LYS A 155 12.20 0.93 3.28
CA LYS A 155 13.11 1.07 2.14
C LYS A 155 13.12 2.51 1.63
N LYS A 156 14.30 3.05 1.34
CA LYS A 156 14.47 4.42 0.83
C LYS A 156 14.32 4.57 -0.68
N GLU A 157 14.05 3.48 -1.39
CA GLU A 157 14.03 3.43 -2.84
C GLU A 157 12.60 3.31 -3.36
N ASN A 158 12.39 3.72 -4.61
CA ASN A 158 11.11 3.56 -5.31
C ASN A 158 10.70 2.08 -5.31
N LEU A 159 9.46 1.83 -4.91
CA LEU A 159 8.86 0.49 -4.94
C LEU A 159 8.48 0.09 -6.37
N LEU A 160 8.15 1.08 -7.19
CA LEU A 160 7.79 0.91 -8.59
C LEU A 160 8.98 1.25 -9.46
N THR A 161 9.35 0.31 -10.32
CA THR A 161 10.46 0.51 -11.26
C THR A 161 9.97 0.89 -12.65
N ASN A 162 8.79 0.41 -13.05
CA ASN A 162 8.24 0.61 -14.38
C ASN A 162 6.75 0.98 -14.36
N ALA A 163 6.30 1.68 -15.40
CA ALA A 163 4.89 2.06 -15.55
C ALA A 163 3.93 0.86 -15.64
N ASP A 164 4.40 -0.25 -16.20
CA ASP A 164 3.62 -1.49 -16.33
C ASP A 164 3.18 -2.08 -14.99
N GLU A 165 3.78 -1.66 -13.87
CA GLU A 165 3.39 -2.10 -12.53
C GLU A 165 2.07 -1.46 -12.07
N TYR A 166 1.75 -0.25 -12.54
CA TYR A 166 0.57 0.50 -12.11
C TYR A 166 -0.41 0.84 -13.24
N VAL A 167 -0.01 0.70 -14.50
CA VAL A 167 -0.89 0.90 -15.67
C VAL A 167 -0.75 -0.27 -16.63
N TYR A 168 -1.84 -0.60 -17.31
CA TYR A 168 -1.84 -1.50 -18.46
C TYR A 168 -2.50 -0.81 -19.65
N ALA A 169 -1.79 -0.75 -20.78
CA ALA A 169 -2.30 -0.20 -22.03
C ALA A 169 -2.30 -1.24 -23.14
N ASN A 170 -3.42 -1.35 -23.87
CA ASN A 170 -3.54 -2.26 -25.00
C ASN A 170 -4.45 -1.69 -26.08
N LYS A 171 -3.95 -1.58 -27.30
CA LYS A 171 -4.73 -1.20 -28.48
C LYS A 171 -5.43 -2.41 -29.09
N LYS A 172 -6.75 -2.31 -29.28
CA LYS A 172 -7.57 -3.27 -30.03
C LYS A 172 -8.40 -2.51 -31.05
N GLY A 173 -8.10 -2.72 -32.34
CA GLY A 173 -8.74 -1.98 -33.43
C GLY A 173 -8.44 -0.49 -33.34
N ASP A 174 -9.48 0.33 -33.29
CA ASP A 174 -9.43 1.80 -33.18
C ASP A 174 -9.45 2.32 -31.73
N THR A 175 -9.42 1.41 -30.76
CA THR A 175 -9.61 1.72 -29.34
C THR A 175 -8.36 1.37 -28.53
N LEU A 176 -7.87 2.33 -27.74
CA LEU A 176 -6.84 2.12 -26.73
C LEU A 176 -7.52 1.87 -25.38
N TYR A 177 -7.27 0.71 -24.79
CA TYR A 177 -7.73 0.36 -23.44
C TYR A 177 -6.62 0.64 -22.44
N ILE A 178 -6.90 1.46 -21.44
CA ILE A 178 -6.00 1.82 -20.36
C ILE A 178 -6.67 1.39 -19.05
N ASN A 179 -6.01 0.51 -18.30
CA ASN A 179 -6.45 0.07 -16.98
C ASN A 179 -5.42 0.49 -15.94
N VAL A 180 -5.82 1.35 -15.01
CA VAL A 180 -5.03 1.63 -13.81
C VAL A 180 -5.12 0.42 -12.88
N LYS A 181 -4.01 0.03 -12.27
CA LYS A 181 -3.91 -1.10 -11.34
C LYS A 181 -3.87 -0.57 -9.92
N THR A 182 -4.43 -1.33 -8.99
CA THR A 182 -4.12 -1.14 -7.57
C THR A 182 -2.67 -1.52 -7.34
N LEU A 183 -1.95 -0.72 -6.57
CA LEU A 183 -0.58 -1.04 -6.20
C LEU A 183 -0.55 -2.30 -5.33
N PRO A 184 0.53 -3.11 -5.42
CA PRO A 184 0.66 -4.31 -4.62
C PRO A 184 0.70 -3.95 -3.13
N ASN A 185 -0.02 -4.73 -2.33
CA ASN A 185 -0.12 -4.53 -0.89
C ASN A 185 -0.06 -5.86 -0.14
N GLU A 186 0.50 -5.83 1.07
CA GLU A 186 0.54 -7.00 1.92
C GLU A 186 -0.83 -7.28 2.55
N LEU A 187 -1.15 -8.56 2.72
CA LEU A 187 -2.38 -8.99 3.39
C LEU A 187 -2.18 -9.16 4.90
N GLY A 188 -3.27 -9.04 5.65
CA GLY A 188 -3.29 -9.28 7.09
C GLY A 188 -2.79 -8.07 7.91
N PRO A 189 -2.10 -8.29 9.04
CA PRO A 189 -1.74 -7.21 9.99
C PRO A 189 -0.68 -6.25 9.43
N PHE A 190 -0.12 -6.54 8.26
CA PHE A 190 0.93 -5.75 7.61
C PHE A 190 0.42 -4.88 6.46
N TYR A 191 -0.90 -4.88 6.22
CA TYR A 191 -1.56 -4.03 5.24
C TYR A 191 -1.20 -2.56 5.46
N SER A 192 -0.75 -1.89 4.40
CA SER A 192 -0.47 -0.46 4.43
C SER A 192 -1.40 0.25 3.46
N HIS A 193 -2.11 1.28 3.90
CA HIS A 193 -2.89 2.06 2.96
C HIS A 193 -1.95 2.85 2.05
N GLN A 194 -2.08 2.63 0.74
CA GLN A 194 -1.36 3.38 -0.27
C GLN A 194 -2.30 4.40 -0.88
N GLU A 195 -1.83 5.62 -1.01
CA GLU A 195 -2.55 6.69 -1.67
C GLU A 195 -1.83 7.06 -2.95
N ILE A 196 -2.60 7.34 -4.00
CA ILE A 196 -2.05 7.79 -5.29
C ILE A 196 -2.74 9.09 -5.67
N ALA A 197 -1.93 10.08 -6.02
CA ALA A 197 -2.36 11.29 -6.69
C ALA A 197 -1.81 11.25 -8.11
N SER A 198 -2.65 10.87 -9.07
CA SER A 198 -2.25 10.70 -10.47
C SER A 198 -2.91 11.71 -11.39
N THR A 199 -2.20 12.08 -12.44
CA THR A 199 -2.70 12.89 -13.56
C THR A 199 -2.51 12.10 -14.85
N ILE A 200 -3.57 11.97 -15.64
CA ILE A 200 -3.53 11.39 -16.97
C ILE A 200 -3.88 12.45 -18.02
N LEU A 201 -3.01 12.62 -19.01
CA LEU A 201 -3.19 13.49 -20.14
C LEU A 201 -3.82 12.70 -21.29
N ILE A 202 -4.91 13.21 -21.85
CA ILE A 202 -5.63 12.61 -22.97
C ILE A 202 -5.68 13.61 -24.12
N PRO A 203 -5.30 13.24 -25.36
CA PRO A 203 -5.39 14.14 -26.49
C PRO A 203 -6.82 14.66 -26.68
N LYS A 204 -6.98 15.99 -26.74
CA LYS A 204 -8.28 16.67 -26.81
C LYS A 204 -9.17 16.25 -27.99
N GLY A 205 -8.56 15.77 -29.07
CA GLY A 205 -9.24 15.34 -30.30
C GLY A 205 -9.72 13.89 -30.27
N VAL A 206 -9.49 13.15 -29.18
CA VAL A 206 -9.83 11.73 -29.06
C VAL A 206 -11.05 11.54 -28.16
N LYS A 207 -11.94 10.62 -28.55
CA LYS A 207 -13.11 10.26 -27.74
C LYS A 207 -12.63 9.55 -26.47
N LEU A 208 -13.12 9.96 -25.30
CA LEU A 208 -12.75 9.35 -24.02
C LEU A 208 -13.96 8.68 -23.35
N GLU A 209 -13.77 7.46 -22.88
CA GLU A 209 -14.74 6.72 -22.07
C GLU A 209 -14.07 6.31 -20.74
N VAL A 210 -14.47 6.96 -19.65
CA VAL A 210 -13.94 6.70 -18.31
C VAL A 210 -14.90 5.78 -17.56
N ILE A 211 -14.36 4.67 -17.07
CA ILE A 211 -15.03 3.71 -16.20
C ILE A 211 -14.43 3.84 -14.81
N GLY A 212 -15.12 4.61 -13.98
CA GLY A 212 -14.84 4.83 -12.58
C GLY A 212 -15.05 3.59 -11.72
N ASN A 213 -14.46 3.60 -10.53
CA ASN A 213 -14.64 2.56 -9.51
C ASN A 213 -14.88 3.19 -8.13
N GLY A 214 -15.88 4.09 -8.06
CA GLY A 214 -16.25 4.79 -6.83
C GLY A 214 -15.17 5.72 -6.29
N ASN A 215 -14.30 6.23 -7.17
CA ASN A 215 -13.20 7.12 -6.81
C ASN A 215 -13.52 8.58 -7.15
N ASP A 216 -12.75 9.50 -6.57
CA ASP A 216 -12.87 10.92 -6.85
C ASP A 216 -12.05 11.30 -8.08
N LEU A 217 -12.67 12.03 -8.99
CA LEU A 217 -12.07 12.47 -10.25
C LEU A 217 -12.04 13.99 -10.33
N THR A 218 -10.95 14.52 -10.89
CA THR A 218 -10.90 15.91 -11.36
C THR A 218 -10.82 15.90 -12.87
N LEU A 219 -11.68 16.65 -13.54
CA LEU A 219 -11.75 16.72 -14.99
C LEU A 219 -11.36 18.12 -15.48
N ASN A 220 -10.29 18.19 -16.27
CA ASN A 220 -9.78 19.41 -16.89
C ASN A 220 -9.91 19.30 -18.43
N PRO A 221 -11.11 19.53 -19.01
CA PRO A 221 -11.35 19.37 -20.44
C PRO A 221 -10.61 20.40 -21.32
N ARG A 222 -10.07 21.48 -20.76
CA ARG A 222 -9.41 22.59 -21.48
C ARG A 222 -10.20 23.02 -22.74
N ALA A 223 -9.56 23.05 -23.90
CA ALA A 223 -10.18 23.30 -25.21
C ALA A 223 -10.53 21.96 -25.88
N LEU A 224 -11.52 21.26 -25.32
CA LEU A 224 -11.95 19.95 -25.78
C LEU A 224 -12.33 19.95 -27.27
N GLU A 225 -11.98 18.89 -28.02
CA GLU A 225 -12.27 18.76 -29.46
C GLU A 225 -13.04 17.46 -29.79
N ASN A 226 -13.44 16.69 -28.79
CA ASN A 226 -14.21 15.46 -28.97
C ASN A 226 -15.07 15.14 -27.73
N ASP A 227 -16.01 14.21 -27.86
CA ASP A 227 -16.96 13.85 -26.81
C ASP A 227 -16.31 12.96 -25.74
N TRP A 228 -16.52 13.29 -24.47
CA TRP A 228 -16.04 12.54 -23.32
C TRP A 228 -17.22 11.99 -22.50
N SER A 229 -17.09 10.78 -21.98
CA SER A 229 -18.09 10.19 -21.09
C SER A 229 -17.45 9.59 -19.86
N ILE A 230 -18.01 9.88 -18.70
CA ILE A 230 -17.55 9.43 -17.39
C ILE A 230 -18.70 8.69 -16.69
N ASN A 231 -18.40 7.50 -16.18
CA ASN A 231 -19.36 6.67 -15.49
C ASN A 231 -18.75 6.10 -14.20
N GLY A 232 -19.52 6.04 -13.11
CA GLY A 232 -19.15 5.26 -11.92
C GLY A 232 -18.10 5.90 -11.00
N ALA A 233 -17.95 7.23 -11.04
CA ALA A 233 -17.15 7.97 -10.07
C ALA A 233 -17.97 8.23 -8.79
N SER A 234 -17.31 8.45 -7.65
CA SER A 234 -17.98 8.91 -6.43
C SER A 234 -18.28 10.41 -6.54
N SER A 235 -17.22 11.21 -6.66
CA SER A 235 -17.29 12.64 -6.91
C SER A 235 -16.55 13.02 -8.19
N ILE A 236 -17.02 14.05 -8.89
CA ILE A 236 -16.33 14.66 -10.02
C ILE A 236 -16.27 16.18 -9.85
N ASP A 237 -15.07 16.74 -9.84
CA ASP A 237 -14.83 18.18 -9.99
C ASP A 237 -14.47 18.51 -11.43
N VAL A 238 -15.31 19.26 -12.14
CA VAL A 238 -15.06 19.68 -13.52
C VAL A 238 -14.57 21.13 -13.55
N LYS A 239 -13.37 21.37 -14.10
CA LYS A 239 -12.79 22.70 -14.27
C LYS A 239 -13.01 23.21 -15.69
N VAL A 240 -13.90 24.19 -15.83
CA VAL A 240 -14.26 24.75 -17.14
C VAL A 240 -13.50 26.05 -17.38
N ALA A 241 -12.84 26.14 -18.55
CA ALA A 241 -12.16 27.36 -19.00
C ALA A 241 -13.18 28.39 -19.55
N GLU A 242 -12.90 29.68 -19.37
CA GLU A 242 -13.80 30.79 -19.73
C GLU A 242 -14.29 30.75 -21.19
N ASN A 243 -13.41 30.36 -22.13
CA ASN A 243 -13.70 30.36 -23.57
C ASN A 243 -14.04 28.96 -24.12
N SER A 244 -14.54 28.06 -23.28
CA SER A 244 -14.87 26.70 -23.69
C SER A 244 -16.13 26.63 -24.57
N ASN A 245 -16.21 25.62 -25.44
CA ASN A 245 -17.39 25.35 -26.27
C ASN A 245 -17.91 23.93 -25.97
N LEU A 246 -18.49 23.77 -24.79
CA LEU A 246 -18.83 22.46 -24.23
C LEU A 246 -20.21 22.42 -23.59
N ASN A 247 -20.84 21.26 -23.68
CA ASN A 247 -22.08 20.92 -23.00
C ASN A 247 -21.78 19.77 -22.01
N ILE A 248 -22.07 19.98 -20.73
CA ILE A 248 -21.89 18.98 -19.68
C ILE A 248 -23.28 18.52 -19.26
N ALA A 249 -23.55 17.23 -19.39
CA ALA A 249 -24.77 16.60 -18.90
C ALA A 249 -24.41 15.66 -17.75
N ALA A 250 -24.89 15.97 -16.55
CA ALA A 250 -24.84 15.07 -15.39
C ALA A 250 -26.23 14.42 -15.25
N VAL A 251 -26.30 13.09 -15.32
CA VAL A 251 -27.56 12.34 -15.37
C VAL A 251 -27.63 11.34 -14.23
N GLY A 252 -28.72 11.39 -13.46
CA GLY A 252 -28.96 10.50 -12.33
C GLY A 252 -27.95 10.70 -11.21
N VAL A 253 -27.56 11.94 -10.94
CA VAL A 253 -26.60 12.26 -9.86
C VAL A 253 -27.33 12.64 -8.58
N SER A 254 -26.70 12.41 -7.42
CA SER A 254 -27.32 12.76 -6.14
C SER A 254 -27.28 14.27 -5.92
N GLU A 255 -26.18 14.94 -6.21
CA GLU A 255 -26.01 16.38 -5.98
C GLU A 255 -25.14 17.04 -7.03
N VAL A 256 -25.47 18.30 -7.36
CA VAL A 256 -24.67 19.14 -8.24
C VAL A 256 -24.35 20.47 -7.55
N ASN A 257 -23.09 20.90 -7.68
CA ASN A 257 -22.56 22.12 -7.09
C ASN A 257 -21.92 23.00 -8.18
N GLY A 258 -21.92 24.31 -7.96
CA GLY A 258 -21.35 25.30 -8.88
C GLY A 258 -21.81 26.71 -8.54
N LYS A 259 -21.36 27.71 -9.32
CA LYS A 259 -21.86 29.09 -9.19
C LYS A 259 -23.39 29.13 -9.36
N ASP A 260 -24.06 30.06 -8.67
CA ASP A 260 -25.52 30.21 -8.74
C ASP A 260 -26.01 30.33 -10.19
N GLY A 261 -26.97 29.49 -10.56
CA GLY A 261 -27.55 29.47 -11.90
C GLY A 261 -26.67 28.84 -13.00
N ALA A 262 -25.50 28.29 -12.67
CA ALA A 262 -24.67 27.61 -13.66
C ALA A 262 -25.36 26.36 -14.24
N TRP A 263 -26.03 25.59 -13.39
CA TRP A 263 -26.71 24.36 -13.78
C TRP A 263 -28.20 24.58 -14.07
N GLN A 264 -28.68 24.01 -15.17
CA GLN A 264 -30.10 23.76 -15.39
C GLN A 264 -30.44 22.38 -14.81
N VAL A 265 -31.07 22.36 -13.64
CA VAL A 265 -31.35 21.14 -12.88
C VAL A 265 -32.81 20.70 -13.06
N THR A 266 -33.00 19.42 -13.34
CA THR A 266 -34.29 18.73 -13.30
C THR A 266 -34.21 17.62 -12.27
N GLU A 267 -35.11 17.67 -11.29
CA GLU A 267 -35.18 16.65 -10.24
C GLU A 267 -36.17 15.54 -10.60
N LYS A 268 -35.85 14.31 -10.22
CA LYS A 268 -36.69 13.13 -10.43
C LYS A 268 -36.56 12.22 -9.21
N GLY A 269 -37.68 11.85 -8.60
CA GLY A 269 -37.70 10.93 -7.46
C GLY A 269 -38.62 11.41 -6.34
N ASP A 270 -38.86 10.53 -5.36
CA ASP A 270 -39.60 10.85 -4.14
C ASP A 270 -38.60 11.32 -3.06
N PRO A 271 -38.84 12.44 -2.36
CA PRO A 271 -38.01 12.88 -1.24
C PRO A 271 -37.73 11.81 -0.17
N ASN A 272 -38.59 10.81 -0.02
CA ASN A 272 -38.45 9.72 0.95
C ASN A 272 -37.67 8.51 0.42
N GLU A 273 -37.56 8.35 -0.89
CA GLU A 273 -36.87 7.21 -1.54
C GLU A 273 -35.53 7.61 -2.16
N GLY A 274 -35.30 8.92 -2.34
CA GLY A 274 -34.10 9.50 -2.94
C GLY A 274 -34.45 10.38 -4.13
N ILE A 275 -33.79 11.53 -4.22
CA ILE A 275 -33.93 12.46 -5.34
C ILE A 275 -32.72 12.29 -6.25
N GLU A 276 -32.96 11.87 -7.49
CA GLU A 276 -31.98 11.92 -8.56
C GLU A 276 -32.09 13.26 -9.30
N ARG A 277 -30.95 13.79 -9.72
CA ARG A 277 -30.86 15.05 -10.43
C ARG A 277 -30.25 14.83 -11.81
N ASN A 278 -30.88 15.44 -12.81
CA ASN A 278 -30.28 15.65 -14.11
C ASN A 278 -29.90 17.12 -14.21
N ALA A 279 -28.64 17.42 -14.51
CA ALA A 279 -28.15 18.78 -14.61
C ALA A 279 -27.45 18.99 -15.95
N ILE A 280 -27.70 20.12 -16.59
CA ILE A 280 -27.04 20.53 -17.83
C ILE A 280 -26.34 21.86 -17.61
N TYR A 281 -25.07 21.91 -17.98
CA TYR A 281 -24.28 23.13 -18.10
C TYR A 281 -23.85 23.30 -19.55
N GLN A 282 -23.90 24.53 -20.05
CA GLN A 282 -23.47 24.85 -21.41
C GLN A 282 -22.60 26.10 -21.41
N SER A 283 -21.46 25.99 -22.10
CA SER A 283 -20.55 27.09 -22.42
C SER A 283 -20.39 27.19 -23.94
N GLY A 284 -20.43 28.41 -24.47
CA GLY A 284 -20.44 28.66 -25.91
C GLY A 284 -21.61 27.97 -26.63
N GLU A 285 -21.35 27.43 -27.83
CA GLU A 285 -22.34 26.72 -28.64
C GLU A 285 -22.65 25.30 -28.14
N GLY A 286 -21.89 24.78 -27.16
CA GLY A 286 -22.02 23.41 -26.67
C GLY A 286 -21.62 22.33 -27.68
N LYS A 287 -20.65 22.60 -28.57
CA LYS A 287 -20.27 21.71 -29.68
C LYS A 287 -19.80 20.32 -29.21
N TYR A 288 -19.00 20.27 -28.14
CA TYR A 288 -18.46 19.03 -27.61
C TYR A 288 -19.14 18.66 -26.30
N ARG A 289 -19.39 17.37 -26.09
CA ARG A 289 -20.21 16.90 -24.97
C ARG A 289 -19.39 16.14 -23.94
N ILE A 290 -19.66 16.43 -22.67
CA ILE A 290 -19.19 15.66 -21.52
C ILE A 290 -20.43 15.05 -20.87
N ASN A 291 -20.53 13.72 -20.91
CA ASN A 291 -21.63 13.00 -20.25
C ASN A 291 -21.15 12.35 -18.96
N ILE A 292 -21.76 12.70 -17.84
CA ILE A 292 -21.46 12.19 -16.50
C ILE A 292 -22.66 11.37 -16.02
N THR A 293 -22.42 10.12 -15.65
CA THR A 293 -23.48 9.18 -15.25
C THR A 293 -23.05 8.38 -14.04
N ASN A 294 -24.03 7.88 -13.26
CA ASN A 294 -23.79 7.02 -12.11
C ASN A 294 -22.70 7.60 -11.18
N THR A 295 -22.87 8.87 -10.82
CA THR A 295 -21.93 9.65 -10.00
C THR A 295 -22.72 10.31 -8.88
N GLN A 296 -22.21 10.29 -7.65
CA GLN A 296 -22.95 10.84 -6.51
C GLN A 296 -22.91 12.37 -6.52
N TYR A 297 -21.70 12.94 -6.62
CA TYR A 297 -21.48 14.38 -6.51
C TYR A 297 -20.81 14.93 -7.77
N VAL A 298 -21.35 16.00 -8.34
CA VAL A 298 -20.71 16.71 -9.46
C VAL A 298 -20.56 18.19 -9.12
N SER A 299 -19.32 18.67 -9.11
CA SER A 299 -18.99 20.06 -8.83
C SER A 299 -18.45 20.72 -10.10
N LEU A 300 -18.95 21.92 -10.38
CA LEU A 300 -18.54 22.73 -11.53
C LEU A 300 -17.75 23.95 -11.06
N ASN A 301 -16.49 23.99 -11.46
CA ASN A 301 -15.59 25.11 -11.24
C ASN A 301 -15.36 25.86 -12.56
N SER A 302 -16.22 26.83 -12.86
CA SER A 302 -16.04 27.77 -13.96
C SER A 302 -15.42 29.06 -13.43
N ASN A 303 -14.30 29.52 -14.00
CA ASN A 303 -13.74 30.84 -13.67
C ASN A 303 -14.68 31.98 -14.05
#